data_AF-A0A8T3M5S8-F1
#
_entry.id   AF-A0A8T3M5S8-F1
#
_cell.length_a   1.000
_cell.length_b   1.000
_cell.length_c   1.000
_cell.angle_alpha   90.00
_cell.angle_beta   90.00
_cell.angle_gamma   90.00
#
_symmetry.space_group_name_H-M   'P 1'
#
loop_
_entity.id
_entity.type
_entity.pdbx_description
1 polymer ?
#
loop_
_entity_poly.entity_id
_entity_poly.type
_entity_poly.pdbx_seq_one_letter_code
_entity_poly.pdbx_strand_id
1 'polypeptide(L)'
;DEETALGQFGEDDKYFGVATVMATLPGLPMLGHGQVEGYAEKYGMEFRRARLEEQPDPWLVARHEHEVFPLFHRRAWFAEAHEFLLYDLVTDGGGVDENVLAYSNGSGPTRSLVVYHTRFGSAAGTIRNSTAFARRSASGAKRLVRRSLAEGLGLPKDTSMFVRFRDARTGLEYIRSCRELWERGLWLSLDAYQGHVFWEFDEVHDGTAGQWRRLADRLAGAGVPSLDDALRELQLEPIHAPLRAVFDGGELVRVLVGSAGPENLDSLEAQLVEVLSAVAAATGVEGEPVTTAAIIRDEVAAALPAPTADGAGEDDASGTTGVGGQPGATGAAKTREDRAALLVYLVLSRIGALAPGADVAATSLAWYDELQLAPVVANGLSSIGLDREAAKTAADTVRMLLALPRASEFRGRGTQRDLRLLDRWLAIEPVRLALDVHAWDGEEYLDRARLAALLAWAGRLDAIESGSPPDTAFAYRLLAAAETASYRVDRLRAALSASPAKRPRERPPR
;
A
#
# COMPACT_ATOMS: atom_id res chain seq x y z
N ASP A 1 -18.69 44.18 -5.76
CA ASP A 1 -19.85 43.33 -6.07
C ASP A 1 -19.83 42.70 -7.43
N GLU A 2 -19.42 43.39 -8.49
CA GLU A 2 -19.54 42.82 -9.84
C GLU A 2 -18.21 42.31 -10.43
N GLU A 3 -17.09 42.35 -9.69
CA GLU A 3 -15.84 41.72 -10.17
C GLU A 3 -15.95 40.19 -10.04
N THR A 4 -15.46 39.45 -11.03
CA THR A 4 -15.48 37.98 -11.00
C THR A 4 -14.63 37.44 -9.86
N ALA A 5 -14.96 36.24 -9.38
CA ALA A 5 -14.18 35.60 -8.33
C ALA A 5 -12.72 35.35 -8.77
N LEU A 6 -12.52 35.02 -10.04
CA LEU A 6 -11.20 34.92 -10.67
C LEU A 6 -10.43 36.24 -10.59
N GLY A 7 -11.06 37.37 -10.91
CA GLY A 7 -10.42 38.69 -10.84
C GLY A 7 -10.04 39.11 -9.42
N GLN A 8 -10.84 38.74 -8.42
CA GLN A 8 -10.62 39.12 -7.02
C GLN A 8 -9.64 38.21 -6.26
N PHE A 9 -9.70 36.89 -6.54
CA PHE A 9 -9.02 35.88 -5.74
C PHE A 9 -8.01 35.04 -6.54
N GLY A 10 -7.97 35.18 -7.86
CA GLY A 10 -7.17 34.33 -8.75
C GLY A 10 -7.79 32.95 -8.94
N GLU A 11 -6.97 32.02 -9.42
CA GLU A 11 -7.35 30.63 -9.71
C GLU A 11 -6.80 29.63 -8.67
N ASP A 12 -6.00 30.10 -7.73
CA ASP A 12 -5.20 29.24 -6.85
C ASP A 12 -5.76 29.13 -5.41
N ASP A 13 -4.91 28.73 -4.45
CA ASP A 13 -5.26 28.43 -3.05
C ASP A 13 -6.10 29.51 -2.36
N LYS A 14 -5.88 30.80 -2.67
CA LYS A 14 -6.68 31.89 -2.14
C LYS A 14 -8.15 31.76 -2.55
N TYR A 15 -8.41 31.48 -3.82
CA TYR A 15 -9.76 31.30 -4.35
C TYR A 15 -10.45 30.11 -3.68
N PHE A 16 -9.80 28.95 -3.65
CA PHE A 16 -10.37 27.73 -3.06
C PHE A 16 -10.56 27.84 -1.54
N GLY A 17 -9.69 28.57 -0.87
CA GLY A 17 -9.84 28.90 0.54
C GLY A 17 -11.09 29.76 0.82
N VAL A 18 -11.31 30.82 0.03
CA VAL A 18 -12.52 31.65 0.12
C VAL A 18 -13.78 30.85 -0.24
N ALA A 19 -13.73 30.02 -1.28
CA ALA A 19 -14.84 29.15 -1.66
C ALA A 19 -15.18 28.14 -0.54
N THR A 20 -14.16 27.59 0.13
CA THR A 20 -14.33 26.72 1.29
C THR A 20 -15.05 27.44 2.42
N VAL A 21 -14.62 28.64 2.79
CA VAL A 21 -15.28 29.46 3.82
C VAL A 21 -16.72 29.77 3.44
N MET A 22 -16.99 30.14 2.19
CA MET A 22 -18.33 30.39 1.69
C MET A 22 -19.23 29.17 1.82
N ALA A 23 -18.73 27.98 1.46
CA ALA A 23 -19.48 26.74 1.51
C ALA A 23 -19.78 26.27 2.95
N THR A 24 -18.97 26.69 3.92
CA THR A 24 -19.00 26.16 5.30
C THR A 24 -19.42 27.17 6.37
N LEU A 25 -19.66 28.43 6.02
CA LEU A 25 -20.33 29.40 6.91
C LEU A 25 -21.85 29.19 6.91
N PRO A 26 -22.57 29.50 8.01
CA PRO A 26 -24.03 29.53 8.02
C PRO A 26 -24.61 30.52 7.01
N GLY A 27 -25.71 30.16 6.34
CA GLY A 27 -26.37 31.00 5.33
C GLY A 27 -26.53 30.34 3.96
N LEU A 28 -26.84 31.12 2.91
CA LEU A 28 -26.96 30.59 1.56
C LEU A 28 -25.73 31.01 0.73
N PRO A 29 -24.80 30.08 0.41
CA PRO A 29 -23.72 30.37 -0.53
C PRO A 29 -24.30 30.54 -1.94
N MET A 30 -23.75 31.46 -2.70
CA MET A 30 -24.12 31.69 -4.09
C MET A 30 -22.84 31.68 -4.93
N LEU A 31 -22.82 30.85 -5.98
CA LEU A 31 -21.78 30.87 -7.00
C LEU A 31 -22.22 31.77 -8.14
N GLY A 32 -21.33 32.63 -8.60
CA GLY A 32 -21.55 33.44 -9.79
C GLY A 32 -21.59 32.58 -11.06
N HIS A 33 -22.20 33.11 -12.11
CA HIS A 33 -22.14 32.49 -13.44
C HIS A 33 -20.68 32.36 -13.91
N GLY A 34 -20.31 31.20 -14.45
CA GLY A 34 -18.95 30.94 -14.95
C GLY A 34 -17.88 30.79 -13.87
N GLN A 35 -18.25 30.82 -12.58
CA GLN A 35 -17.29 30.77 -11.49
C GLN A 35 -16.59 29.40 -11.39
N VAL A 36 -17.31 28.30 -11.65
CA VAL A 36 -16.74 26.94 -11.64
C VAL A 36 -15.81 26.74 -12.84
N GLU A 37 -16.23 27.28 -13.99
CA GLU A 37 -15.52 27.20 -15.27
C GLU A 37 -14.32 28.14 -15.37
N GLY A 38 -14.18 29.11 -14.47
CA GLY A 38 -13.07 30.07 -14.47
C GLY A 38 -13.25 31.24 -15.43
N TYR A 39 -14.48 31.67 -15.68
CA TYR A 39 -14.75 32.79 -16.58
C TYR A 39 -14.40 34.14 -15.93
N ALA A 40 -13.67 34.96 -16.69
CA ALA A 40 -13.23 36.29 -16.33
C ALA A 40 -14.22 37.38 -16.78
N GLU A 41 -15.11 37.08 -17.74
CA GLU A 41 -16.08 38.08 -18.20
C GLU A 41 -17.00 38.51 -17.05
N LYS A 42 -17.15 39.83 -16.93
CA LYS A 42 -18.05 40.44 -15.99
C LYS A 42 -19.48 40.39 -16.51
N TYR A 43 -20.36 39.73 -15.77
CA TYR A 43 -21.79 39.63 -16.10
C TYR A 43 -22.60 40.58 -15.21
N GLY A 44 -22.87 41.78 -15.73
CA GLY A 44 -23.77 42.78 -15.13
C GLY A 44 -25.08 42.94 -15.90
N MET A 45 -26.04 43.67 -15.33
CA MET A 45 -27.37 43.93 -15.94
C MET A 45 -27.28 44.70 -17.27
N GLU A 46 -26.11 45.28 -17.57
CA GLU A 46 -25.78 45.98 -18.81
C GLU A 46 -25.45 45.06 -20.00
N PHE A 47 -25.29 43.74 -19.79
CA PHE A 47 -24.96 42.77 -20.84
C PHE A 47 -26.16 41.89 -21.21
N ARG A 48 -26.50 41.81 -22.51
CA ARG A 48 -27.56 40.92 -23.03
C ARG A 48 -27.09 39.50 -23.35
N ARG A 49 -25.78 39.31 -23.52
CA ARG A 49 -25.11 38.04 -23.84
C ARG A 49 -23.61 38.16 -23.51
N ALA A 50 -22.96 37.02 -23.30
CA ALA A 50 -21.50 36.93 -23.24
C ALA A 50 -20.86 37.54 -24.51
N ARG A 51 -19.76 38.27 -24.34
CA ARG A 51 -18.99 38.89 -25.42
C ARG A 51 -17.64 38.21 -25.60
N LEU A 52 -17.13 37.53 -24.57
CA LEU A 52 -15.90 36.76 -24.64
C LEU A 52 -16.24 35.30 -24.97
N GLU A 53 -15.44 34.68 -25.85
CA GLU A 53 -15.48 33.25 -26.09
C GLU A 53 -14.49 32.57 -25.13
N GLU A 54 -14.94 32.35 -23.89
CA GLU A 54 -14.14 31.69 -22.85
C GLU A 54 -14.35 30.18 -22.88
N GLN A 55 -13.27 29.42 -22.71
CA GLN A 55 -13.33 27.97 -22.57
C GLN A 55 -13.18 27.61 -21.09
N PRO A 56 -13.91 26.61 -20.56
CA PRO A 56 -13.73 26.18 -19.19
C PRO A 56 -12.29 25.76 -18.92
N ASP A 57 -11.74 26.17 -17.79
CA ASP A 57 -10.46 25.67 -17.31
C ASP A 57 -10.65 24.27 -16.69
N PRO A 58 -10.12 23.19 -17.32
CA PRO A 58 -10.32 21.84 -16.81
C PRO A 58 -9.71 21.61 -15.42
N TRP A 59 -8.62 22.30 -15.10
CA TRP A 59 -7.97 22.17 -13.79
C TRP A 59 -8.81 22.83 -12.70
N LEU A 60 -9.34 24.02 -12.97
CA LEU A 60 -10.21 24.72 -12.01
C LEU A 60 -11.49 23.91 -11.74
N VAL A 61 -12.11 23.36 -12.79
CA VAL A 61 -13.30 22.50 -12.67
C VAL A 61 -12.97 21.25 -11.83
N ALA A 62 -11.89 20.52 -12.16
CA ALA A 62 -11.49 19.33 -11.42
C ALA A 62 -11.21 19.63 -9.93
N ARG A 63 -10.62 20.80 -9.64
CA ARG A 63 -10.33 21.22 -8.27
C ARG A 63 -11.60 21.60 -7.49
N HIS A 64 -12.62 22.18 -8.14
CA HIS A 64 -13.94 22.36 -7.53
C HIS A 64 -14.60 21.02 -7.19
N GLU A 65 -14.54 20.06 -8.12
CA GLU A 65 -15.08 18.71 -7.93
C GLU A 65 -14.42 18.01 -6.73
N HIS A 66 -13.12 18.21 -6.54
CA HIS A 66 -12.37 17.60 -5.45
C HIS A 66 -12.54 18.32 -4.10
N GLU A 67 -12.44 19.66 -4.07
CA GLU A 67 -12.32 20.41 -2.81
C GLU A 67 -13.61 21.08 -2.33
N VAL A 68 -14.50 21.49 -3.25
CA VAL A 68 -15.64 22.37 -2.92
C VAL A 68 -16.97 21.62 -3.01
N PHE A 69 -17.17 20.83 -4.07
CA PHE A 69 -18.43 20.10 -4.27
C PHE A 69 -18.74 19.12 -3.13
N PRO A 70 -17.79 18.39 -2.53
CA PRO A 70 -18.08 17.54 -1.38
C PRO A 70 -18.66 18.30 -0.19
N LEU A 71 -18.28 19.58 -0.02
CA LEU A 71 -18.82 20.47 1.02
C LEU A 71 -20.26 20.86 0.69
N PHE A 72 -20.57 21.18 -0.57
CA PHE A 72 -21.94 21.47 -1.00
C PHE A 72 -22.87 20.26 -0.91
N HIS A 73 -22.40 19.05 -1.23
CA HIS A 73 -23.20 17.83 -1.04
C HIS A 73 -23.57 17.59 0.43
N ARG A 74 -22.73 18.05 1.37
CA ARG A 74 -22.97 18.00 2.82
C ARG A 74 -23.36 19.36 3.41
N ARG A 75 -23.91 20.28 2.60
CA ARG A 75 -24.21 21.67 3.00
C ARG A 75 -25.00 21.77 4.30
N ALA A 76 -25.91 20.83 4.54
CA ALA A 76 -26.73 20.76 5.75
C ALA A 76 -25.91 20.73 7.06
N TRP A 77 -24.66 20.24 7.03
CA TRP A 77 -23.79 20.16 8.21
C TRP A 77 -23.35 21.55 8.69
N PHE A 78 -23.34 22.53 7.78
CA PHE A 78 -22.81 23.87 8.03
C PHE A 78 -23.89 24.97 8.02
N ALA A 79 -25.14 24.65 7.69
CA ALA A 79 -26.16 25.66 7.32
C ALA A 79 -26.70 26.45 8.52
N GLU A 80 -26.83 25.78 9.67
CA GLU A 80 -27.43 26.35 10.86
C GLU A 80 -26.41 27.11 11.71
N ALA A 81 -26.86 28.18 12.39
CA ALA A 81 -26.00 28.98 13.27
C ALA A 81 -26.10 28.56 14.76
N HIS A 82 -26.95 27.57 15.10
CA HIS A 82 -27.21 27.19 16.50
C HIS A 82 -25.97 26.65 17.22
N GLU A 83 -25.20 25.78 16.57
CA GLU A 83 -23.97 25.19 17.11
C GLU A 83 -22.69 25.87 16.58
N PHE A 84 -22.83 27.01 15.91
CA PHE A 84 -21.70 27.73 15.34
C PHE A 84 -20.85 28.39 16.44
N LEU A 85 -19.56 28.07 16.45
CA LEU A 85 -18.58 28.65 17.37
C LEU A 85 -17.38 29.15 16.58
N LEU A 86 -17.05 30.43 16.75
CA LEU A 86 -15.84 31.06 16.21
C LEU A 86 -14.74 31.03 17.27
N TYR A 87 -13.51 30.70 16.88
CA TYR A 87 -12.35 30.59 17.76
C TYR A 87 -11.23 31.54 17.34
N ASP A 88 -10.43 31.94 18.32
CA ASP A 88 -9.16 32.62 18.07
C ASP A 88 -8.04 31.57 17.93
N LEU A 89 -7.18 31.72 16.92
CA LEU A 89 -5.89 31.03 16.89
C LEU A 89 -4.91 31.80 17.78
N VAL A 90 -4.53 31.22 18.91
CA VAL A 90 -3.56 31.84 19.82
C VAL A 90 -2.17 31.31 19.50
N THR A 91 -1.30 32.20 19.03
CA THR A 91 0.12 31.92 18.75
C THR A 91 0.86 31.48 20.02
N ASP A 92 2.01 30.81 19.85
CA ASP A 92 2.83 30.36 20.98
C ASP A 92 3.33 31.53 21.87
N GLY A 93 3.38 32.75 21.31
CA GLY A 93 3.67 33.98 22.05
C GLY A 93 2.48 34.55 22.84
N GLY A 94 1.30 33.93 22.76
CA GLY A 94 0.08 34.34 23.47
C GLY A 94 -0.78 35.39 22.76
N GLY A 95 -0.35 35.89 21.59
CA GLY A 95 -1.14 36.79 20.74
C GLY A 95 -2.14 36.04 19.86
N VAL A 96 -3.19 36.73 19.42
CA VAL A 96 -4.16 36.18 18.44
C VAL A 96 -3.65 36.45 17.03
N ASP A 97 -3.70 35.43 16.17
CA ASP A 97 -3.46 35.62 14.73
C ASP A 97 -4.77 35.91 14.00
N GLU A 98 -4.98 37.19 13.69
CA GLU A 98 -6.17 37.71 12.99
C GLU A 98 -6.25 37.25 11.51
N ASN A 99 -5.20 36.61 10.97
CA ASN A 99 -5.21 36.07 9.61
C ASN A 99 -5.76 34.64 9.55
N VAL A 100 -6.20 34.07 10.68
CA VAL A 100 -6.73 32.70 10.71
C VAL A 100 -8.19 32.71 11.12
N LEU A 101 -9.04 32.21 10.22
CA LEU A 101 -10.44 31.93 10.51
C LEU A 101 -10.55 30.51 11.04
N ALA A 102 -11.12 30.34 12.23
CA ALA A 102 -11.34 29.03 12.83
C ALA A 102 -12.75 28.92 13.42
N TYR A 103 -13.54 27.95 12.98
CA TYR A 103 -14.89 27.75 13.51
C TYR A 103 -15.36 26.30 13.45
N SER A 104 -16.21 25.94 14.39
CA SER A 104 -16.88 24.64 14.43
C SER A 104 -18.38 24.82 14.24
N ASN A 105 -19.02 23.80 13.70
CA ASN A 105 -20.47 23.75 13.56
C ASN A 105 -20.97 22.30 13.64
N GLY A 106 -22.28 22.13 13.74
CA GLY A 106 -22.95 20.83 13.80
C GLY A 106 -22.87 20.16 15.18
N SER A 107 -23.51 18.99 15.28
CA SER A 107 -23.46 18.16 16.49
C SER A 107 -23.54 16.68 16.12
N GLY A 108 -23.10 15.80 17.03
CA GLY A 108 -23.06 14.37 16.78
C GLY A 108 -22.32 14.02 15.48
N PRO A 109 -22.93 13.30 14.53
CA PRO A 109 -22.24 12.84 13.32
C PRO A 109 -21.96 13.96 12.30
N THR A 110 -22.60 15.13 12.41
CA THR A 110 -22.42 16.23 11.44
C THR A 110 -21.49 17.32 11.95
N ARG A 111 -20.81 17.11 13.08
CA ARG A 111 -19.87 18.08 13.65
C ARG A 111 -18.66 18.27 12.72
N SER A 112 -18.21 19.51 12.63
CA SER A 112 -17.09 19.91 11.77
C SER A 112 -16.24 20.99 12.42
N LEU A 113 -14.97 21.06 12.06
CA LEU A 113 -14.04 22.16 12.37
C LEU A 113 -13.39 22.64 11.08
N VAL A 114 -13.58 23.92 10.76
CA VAL A 114 -12.99 24.57 9.59
C VAL A 114 -11.92 25.55 10.07
N VAL A 115 -10.75 25.49 9.44
CA VAL A 115 -9.64 26.40 9.70
C VAL A 115 -9.10 26.90 8.37
N TYR A 116 -8.90 28.20 8.22
CA TYR A 116 -8.39 28.80 6.98
C TYR A 116 -7.45 29.97 7.28
N HIS A 117 -6.26 29.93 6.69
CA HIS A 117 -5.30 31.01 6.72
C HIS A 117 -5.55 31.96 5.55
N THR A 118 -5.86 33.24 5.81
CA THR A 118 -6.30 34.19 4.78
C THR A 118 -5.16 34.94 4.10
N ARG A 119 -3.90 34.60 4.40
CA ARG A 119 -2.72 35.35 3.99
C ARG A 119 -1.65 34.46 3.35
N PHE A 120 -0.86 35.07 2.46
CA PHE A 120 0.39 34.50 1.99
C PHE A 120 1.50 34.62 3.06
N GLY A 121 1.80 33.51 3.73
CA GLY A 121 2.77 33.38 4.82
C GLY A 121 2.56 32.08 5.58
N SER A 122 3.21 31.93 6.74
CA SER A 122 2.92 30.84 7.68
C SER A 122 2.20 31.37 8.92
N ALA A 123 1.31 30.56 9.48
CA ALA A 123 0.63 30.79 10.75
C ALA A 123 0.71 29.54 11.61
N ALA A 124 0.94 29.68 12.91
CA ALA A 124 0.97 28.56 13.84
C ALA A 124 0.44 28.97 15.21
N GLY A 125 -0.31 28.07 15.84
CA GLY A 125 -0.89 28.33 17.15
C GLY A 125 -1.94 27.31 17.56
N THR A 126 -2.66 27.63 18.63
CA THR A 126 -3.62 26.74 19.26
C THR A 126 -5.03 27.31 19.22
N ILE A 127 -5.98 26.49 18.76
CA ILE A 127 -7.42 26.74 18.90
C ILE A 127 -7.92 26.00 20.14
N ARG A 128 -8.44 26.71 21.13
CA ARG A 128 -8.90 26.11 22.38
C ARG A 128 -10.26 26.57 22.85
N ASN A 129 -10.48 27.88 22.92
CA ASN A 129 -11.72 28.45 23.45
C ASN A 129 -12.36 29.31 22.38
N SER A 130 -13.68 29.24 22.29
CA SER A 130 -14.42 30.13 21.41
C SER A 130 -14.23 31.58 21.84
N THR A 131 -14.37 32.48 20.89
CA THR A 131 -14.69 33.88 21.15
C THR A 131 -15.94 33.97 22.04
N ALA A 132 -16.08 35.08 22.77
CA ALA A 132 -17.21 35.26 23.67
C ALA A 132 -18.48 35.56 22.88
N PHE A 133 -19.55 34.80 23.12
CA PHE A 133 -20.86 35.01 22.49
C PHE A 133 -21.98 35.14 23.53
N ALA A 134 -23.05 35.85 23.17
CA ALA A 134 -24.14 36.15 24.08
C ALA A 134 -25.17 35.00 24.09
N ARG A 135 -25.35 34.37 25.25
CA ARG A 135 -26.42 33.40 25.50
C ARG A 135 -27.52 34.03 26.35
N ARG A 136 -28.78 33.89 25.93
CA ARG A 136 -29.93 34.34 26.73
C ARG A 136 -30.22 33.33 27.85
N SER A 137 -30.37 33.80 29.07
CA SER A 137 -30.88 32.98 30.19
C SER A 137 -32.39 32.78 30.07
N ALA A 138 -32.94 31.87 30.89
CA ALA A 138 -34.39 31.69 31.04
C ALA A 138 -35.11 32.98 31.49
N SER A 139 -34.41 33.90 32.17
CA SER A 139 -34.92 35.22 32.56
C SER A 139 -34.80 36.30 31.47
N GLY A 140 -34.29 35.96 30.29
CA GLY A 140 -34.11 36.88 29.17
C GLY A 140 -32.83 37.74 29.22
N ALA A 141 -32.04 37.65 30.29
CA ALA A 141 -30.77 38.36 30.44
C ALA A 141 -29.69 37.75 29.50
N LYS A 142 -28.87 38.61 28.88
CA LYS A 142 -27.74 38.17 28.05
C LYS A 142 -26.51 37.95 28.92
N ARG A 143 -25.90 36.77 28.86
CA ARG A 143 -24.62 36.44 29.50
C ARG A 143 -23.61 36.06 28.42
N LEU A 144 -22.43 36.68 28.46
CA LEU A 144 -21.31 36.24 27.63
C LEU A 144 -20.78 34.91 28.14
N VAL A 145 -20.64 33.95 27.24
CA VAL A 145 -20.11 32.62 27.51
C VAL A 145 -19.04 32.28 26.47
N ARG A 146 -18.16 31.35 26.85
CA ARG A 146 -17.19 30.71 25.96
C ARG A 146 -17.38 29.21 26.09
N ARG A 147 -17.13 28.48 25.00
CA ARG A 147 -17.06 27.02 24.99
C ARG A 147 -15.66 26.59 24.58
N SER A 148 -15.14 25.50 25.14
CA SER A 148 -13.91 24.91 24.61
C SER A 148 -14.15 24.27 23.25
N LEU A 149 -13.08 24.04 22.48
CA LEU A 149 -13.13 23.30 21.22
C LEU A 149 -13.70 21.88 21.44
N ALA A 150 -13.25 21.22 22.51
CA ALA A 150 -13.75 19.90 22.87
C ALA A 150 -15.25 19.91 23.24
N GLU A 151 -15.75 20.98 23.90
CA GLU A 151 -17.19 21.18 24.12
C GLU A 151 -17.95 21.45 22.83
N GLY A 152 -17.36 22.22 21.91
CA GLY A 152 -17.94 22.51 20.59
C GLY A 152 -18.11 21.25 19.75
N LEU A 153 -17.11 20.37 19.76
CA LEU A 153 -17.11 19.10 19.04
C LEU A 153 -17.82 17.96 19.80
N GLY A 154 -18.29 18.20 21.03
CA GLY A 154 -19.00 17.20 21.82
C GLY A 154 -18.13 15.99 22.23
N LEU A 155 -16.83 16.20 22.43
CA LEU A 155 -15.88 15.13 22.77
C LEU A 155 -16.05 14.66 24.22
N PRO A 156 -15.87 13.37 24.51
CA PRO A 156 -15.96 12.84 25.87
C PRO A 156 -14.85 13.39 26.77
N LYS A 157 -15.15 13.57 28.06
CA LYS A 157 -14.16 13.89 29.12
C LYS A 157 -13.51 12.63 29.68
N ASP A 158 -13.09 11.74 28.79
CA ASP A 158 -12.43 10.48 29.16
C ASP A 158 -10.97 10.53 28.68
N THR A 159 -10.04 10.25 29.59
CA THR A 159 -8.60 10.29 29.32
C THR A 159 -8.08 9.08 28.55
N SER A 160 -8.90 8.04 28.40
CA SER A 160 -8.62 6.83 27.62
C SER A 160 -9.14 6.88 26.18
N MET A 161 -9.87 7.95 25.83
CA MET A 161 -10.47 8.13 24.52
C MET A 161 -9.59 8.98 23.59
N PHE A 162 -9.54 8.55 22.33
CA PHE A 162 -8.97 9.27 21.20
C PHE A 162 -10.09 9.62 20.22
N VAL A 163 -9.88 10.64 19.42
CA VAL A 163 -10.79 11.01 18.33
C VAL A 163 -10.06 10.91 17.01
N ARG A 164 -10.66 10.17 16.07
CA ARG A 164 -10.31 10.09 14.67
C ARG A 164 -11.13 11.13 13.90
N PHE A 165 -10.57 11.74 12.88
CA PHE A 165 -11.31 12.62 11.98
C PHE A 165 -10.58 12.74 10.64
N ARG A 166 -11.29 13.19 9.61
CA ARG A 166 -10.77 13.32 8.26
C ARG A 166 -10.80 14.78 7.81
N ASP A 167 -9.79 15.21 7.07
CA ASP A 167 -9.84 16.48 6.34
C ASP A 167 -10.50 16.26 4.98
N ALA A 168 -11.62 16.95 4.74
CA ALA A 168 -12.38 16.86 3.49
C ALA A 168 -11.57 17.25 2.25
N ARG A 169 -10.57 18.13 2.42
CA ARG A 169 -9.78 18.68 1.31
C ARG A 169 -8.66 17.75 0.85
N THR A 170 -8.02 17.07 1.80
CA THR A 170 -6.86 16.20 1.51
C THR A 170 -7.19 14.71 1.59
N GLY A 171 -8.32 14.36 2.19
CA GLY A 171 -8.71 12.98 2.47
C GLY A 171 -7.92 12.33 3.61
N LEU A 172 -6.93 13.01 4.19
CA LEU A 172 -6.09 12.48 5.27
C LEU A 172 -6.89 12.34 6.56
N GLU A 173 -6.61 11.26 7.27
CA GLU A 173 -7.11 10.94 8.59
C GLU A 173 -6.12 11.35 9.67
N TYR A 174 -6.67 11.81 10.80
CA TYR A 174 -5.93 12.33 11.93
C TYR A 174 -6.46 11.69 13.20
N ILE A 175 -5.57 11.47 14.17
CA ILE A 175 -5.93 11.02 15.50
C ILE A 175 -5.42 11.99 16.56
N ARG A 176 -6.23 12.29 17.58
CA ARG A 176 -5.87 13.14 18.72
C ARG A 176 -6.39 12.56 20.03
N SER A 177 -5.67 12.83 21.12
CA SER A 177 -6.15 12.50 22.45
C SER A 177 -7.32 13.44 22.84
N CYS A 178 -8.44 12.88 23.30
CA CYS A 178 -9.54 13.72 23.81
C CYS A 178 -9.08 14.54 25.02
N ARG A 179 -8.25 13.95 25.89
CA ARG A 179 -7.65 14.65 27.04
C ARG A 179 -6.88 15.88 26.60
N GLU A 180 -6.02 15.76 25.60
CA GLU A 180 -5.22 16.87 25.10
C GLU A 180 -6.10 17.99 24.53
N LEU A 181 -7.14 17.65 23.76
CA LEU A 181 -8.08 18.63 23.22
C LEU A 181 -8.84 19.39 24.33
N TRP A 182 -9.16 18.73 25.44
CA TRP A 182 -9.76 19.38 26.61
C TRP A 182 -8.77 20.27 27.39
N GLU A 183 -7.54 19.80 27.60
CA GLU A 183 -6.55 20.45 28.45
C GLU A 183 -5.76 21.55 27.74
N ARG A 184 -5.50 21.40 26.44
CA ARG A 184 -4.60 22.25 25.64
C ARG A 184 -5.28 22.82 24.41
N GLY A 185 -6.24 22.12 23.81
CA GLY A 185 -6.85 22.49 22.54
C GLY A 185 -6.14 21.81 21.36
N LEU A 186 -6.37 22.30 20.15
CA LEU A 186 -5.76 21.79 18.93
C LEU A 186 -4.68 22.76 18.43
N TRP A 187 -3.42 22.31 18.41
CA TRP A 187 -2.33 23.05 17.79
C TRP A 187 -2.25 22.73 16.29
N LEU A 188 -2.03 23.75 15.47
CA LEU A 188 -1.94 23.65 14.01
C LEU A 188 -0.82 24.57 13.48
N SER A 189 -0.22 24.17 12.37
CA SER A 189 0.63 25.00 11.52
C SER A 189 0.01 25.05 10.14
N LEU A 190 -0.08 26.25 9.56
CA LEU A 190 -0.75 26.55 8.31
C LEU A 190 0.21 27.29 7.38
N ASP A 191 0.37 26.78 6.16
CA ASP A 191 1.08 27.45 5.07
C ASP A 191 0.20 28.53 4.41
N ALA A 192 0.72 29.15 3.36
CA ALA A 192 0.05 30.24 2.65
C ALA A 192 -1.31 29.77 2.10
N TYR A 193 -2.38 30.46 2.47
CA TYR A 193 -3.74 30.13 2.04
C TYR A 193 -4.19 28.69 2.38
N GLN A 194 -3.51 28.01 3.30
CA GLN A 194 -3.88 26.65 3.68
C GLN A 194 -5.21 26.65 4.46
N GLY A 195 -6.04 25.67 4.16
CA GLY A 195 -7.28 25.43 4.88
C GLY A 195 -7.54 23.96 5.12
N HIS A 196 -8.23 23.67 6.21
CA HIS A 196 -8.69 22.35 6.62
C HIS A 196 -10.19 22.37 6.85
N VAL A 197 -10.86 21.29 6.46
CA VAL A 197 -12.26 21.03 6.84
C VAL A 197 -12.30 19.67 7.50
N PHE A 198 -12.10 19.65 8.82
CA PHE A 198 -12.15 18.43 9.60
C PHE A 198 -13.60 18.03 9.87
N TRP A 199 -13.93 16.79 9.57
CA TRP A 199 -15.27 16.20 9.75
C TRP A 199 -15.17 14.70 10.04
N GLU A 200 -16.32 14.02 10.10
CA GLU A 200 -16.38 12.56 10.33
C GLU A 200 -15.62 12.17 11.60
N PHE A 201 -15.82 12.95 12.65
CA PHE A 201 -15.23 12.71 13.96
C PHE A 201 -15.80 11.44 14.58
N ASP A 202 -14.92 10.52 14.95
CA ASP A 202 -15.23 9.21 15.52
C ASP A 202 -14.35 8.94 16.74
N GLU A 203 -14.97 8.65 17.89
CA GLU A 203 -14.25 8.40 19.14
C GLU A 203 -13.91 6.92 19.32
N VAL A 204 -12.63 6.64 19.62
CA VAL A 204 -12.11 5.30 19.84
C VAL A 204 -11.45 5.18 21.21
N HIS A 205 -11.65 4.03 21.85
CA HIS A 205 -11.06 3.73 23.15
C HIS A 205 -9.70 3.03 22.97
N ASP A 206 -8.64 3.52 23.65
CA ASP A 206 -7.27 3.03 23.51
C ASP A 206 -7.06 1.59 24.05
N GLY A 207 -7.95 1.17 24.95
CA GLY A 207 -7.93 -0.16 25.56
C GLY A 207 -6.70 -0.37 26.45
N THR A 208 -6.41 -1.63 26.81
CA THR A 208 -5.25 -1.99 27.65
C THR A 208 -3.95 -2.02 26.86
N ALA A 209 -4.01 -2.28 25.55
CA ALA A 209 -2.84 -2.39 24.68
C ALA A 209 -2.26 -1.03 24.24
N GLY A 210 -2.96 0.08 24.52
CA GLY A 210 -2.47 1.44 24.30
C GLY A 210 -2.07 1.73 22.85
N GLN A 211 -2.75 1.11 21.88
CA GLN A 211 -2.30 1.13 20.49
C GLN A 211 -2.57 2.48 19.82
N TRP A 212 -3.72 3.09 20.08
CA TRP A 212 -4.08 4.40 19.54
C TRP A 212 -3.20 5.51 20.09
N ARG A 213 -2.80 5.41 21.37
CA ARG A 213 -1.81 6.33 21.96
C ARG A 213 -0.45 6.22 21.31
N ARG A 214 0.08 5.00 21.16
CA ARG A 214 1.37 4.80 20.48
C ARG A 214 1.33 5.32 19.04
N LEU A 215 0.21 5.12 18.33
CA LEU A 215 0.04 5.66 17.00
C LEU A 215 -0.01 7.20 17.01
N ALA A 216 -0.80 7.81 17.90
CA ALA A 216 -0.89 9.26 18.02
C ALA A 216 0.47 9.91 18.34
N ASP A 217 1.23 9.31 19.27
CA ASP A 217 2.58 9.76 19.64
C ASP A 217 3.54 9.64 18.45
N ARG A 218 3.45 8.54 17.69
CA ARG A 218 4.28 8.31 16.48
C ARG A 218 3.97 9.29 15.36
N LEU A 219 2.69 9.60 15.14
CA LEU A 219 2.26 10.54 14.11
C LEU A 219 2.54 11.99 14.50
N ALA A 220 2.64 12.30 15.80
CA ALA A 220 2.97 13.63 16.32
C ALA A 220 2.12 14.76 15.70
N GLY A 221 0.86 14.47 15.41
CA GLY A 221 -0.07 15.41 14.79
C GLY A 221 -0.19 15.33 13.27
N ALA A 222 0.69 14.61 12.57
CA ALA A 222 0.60 14.42 11.12
C ALA A 222 -0.66 13.63 10.73
N GLY A 223 -1.18 13.93 9.52
CA GLY A 223 -2.27 13.18 8.90
C GLY A 223 -1.73 12.01 8.08
N VAL A 224 -2.49 10.93 7.98
CA VAL A 224 -2.18 9.74 7.18
C VAL A 224 -3.33 9.38 6.25
N PRO A 225 -3.11 8.70 5.13
CA PRO A 225 -4.20 8.29 4.24
C PRO A 225 -5.24 7.39 4.91
N SER A 226 -4.82 6.56 5.86
CA SER A 226 -5.63 5.58 6.59
C SER A 226 -5.02 5.34 7.97
N LEU A 227 -5.76 5.63 9.04
CA LEU A 227 -5.32 5.33 10.40
C LEU A 227 -5.27 3.84 10.67
N ASP A 228 -6.15 3.05 10.04
CA ASP A 228 -6.20 1.61 10.22
C ASP A 228 -4.97 0.92 9.60
N ASP A 229 -4.52 1.39 8.43
CA ASP A 229 -3.27 0.90 7.81
C ASP A 229 -2.04 1.32 8.62
N ALA A 230 -1.99 2.58 9.08
CA ALA A 230 -0.90 3.07 9.92
C ALA A 230 -0.83 2.34 11.28
N LEU A 231 -1.99 1.98 11.85
CA LEU A 231 -2.06 1.16 13.05
C LEU A 231 -1.52 -0.25 12.79
N ARG A 232 -1.87 -0.85 11.66
CA ARG A 232 -1.38 -2.17 11.26
C ARG A 232 0.13 -2.18 11.04
N GLU A 233 0.67 -1.15 10.40
CA GLU A 233 2.13 -0.97 10.24
C GLU A 233 2.81 -0.89 11.62
N LEU A 234 2.27 -0.08 12.55
CA LEU A 234 2.79 0.01 13.92
C LEU A 234 2.75 -1.33 14.67
N GLN A 235 1.71 -2.14 14.46
CA GLN A 235 1.57 -3.46 15.08
C GLN A 235 2.58 -4.47 14.51
N LEU A 236 2.90 -4.35 13.21
CA LEU A 236 3.82 -5.25 12.52
C LEU A 236 5.29 -4.81 12.63
N GLU A 237 5.56 -3.60 13.11
CA GLU A 237 6.92 -3.06 13.29
C GLU A 237 7.88 -3.99 14.09
N PRO A 238 7.45 -4.70 15.16
CA PRO A 238 8.32 -5.68 15.82
C PRO A 238 8.82 -6.82 14.92
N ILE A 239 8.10 -7.12 13.83
CA ILE A 239 8.46 -8.13 12.81
C ILE A 239 9.21 -7.46 11.65
N HIS A 240 8.75 -6.28 11.21
CA HIS A 240 9.33 -5.58 10.07
C HIS A 240 10.73 -5.02 10.37
N ALA A 241 10.99 -4.56 11.60
CA ALA A 241 12.28 -4.03 12.01
C ALA A 241 13.44 -5.05 11.89
N PRO A 242 13.36 -6.27 12.47
CA PRO A 242 14.42 -7.26 12.31
C PRO A 242 14.57 -7.69 10.85
N LEU A 243 13.47 -7.80 10.08
CA LEU A 243 13.56 -8.14 8.66
C LEU A 243 14.28 -7.05 7.85
N ARG A 244 14.01 -5.77 8.11
CA ARG A 244 14.76 -4.65 7.50
C ARG A 244 16.25 -4.73 7.83
N ALA A 245 16.59 -5.07 9.08
CA ALA A 245 17.99 -5.20 9.48
C ALA A 245 18.76 -6.28 8.70
N VAL A 246 18.10 -7.34 8.22
CA VAL A 246 18.70 -8.35 7.33
C VAL A 246 19.16 -7.73 6.00
N PHE A 247 18.38 -6.79 5.45
CA PHE A 247 18.74 -6.07 4.22
C PHE A 247 19.85 -5.05 4.45
N ASP A 248 19.86 -4.39 5.61
CA ASP A 248 20.85 -3.36 5.95
C ASP A 248 22.23 -3.96 6.29
N GLY A 249 22.29 -5.22 6.73
CA GLY A 249 23.52 -5.88 7.20
C GLY A 249 24.57 -6.19 6.13
N GLY A 250 24.29 -5.98 4.85
CA GLY A 250 25.21 -6.23 3.74
C GLY A 250 25.50 -7.71 3.46
N GLU A 251 25.14 -8.64 4.35
CA GLU A 251 25.32 -10.07 4.18
C GLU A 251 24.52 -10.62 2.99
N LEU A 252 23.25 -10.19 2.85
CA LEU A 252 22.44 -10.53 1.68
C LEU A 252 23.10 -10.08 0.38
N VAL A 253 23.74 -8.90 0.35
CA VAL A 253 24.45 -8.43 -0.86
C VAL A 253 25.56 -9.40 -1.22
N ARG A 254 26.35 -9.86 -0.24
CA ARG A 254 27.44 -10.82 -0.46
C ARG A 254 26.92 -12.16 -0.97
N VAL A 255 25.82 -12.66 -0.41
CA VAL A 255 25.17 -13.89 -0.90
C VAL A 255 24.65 -13.69 -2.34
N LEU A 256 24.06 -12.54 -2.64
CA LEU A 256 23.54 -12.23 -3.97
C LEU A 256 24.63 -12.20 -5.04
N VAL A 257 25.76 -11.58 -4.76
CA VAL A 257 26.90 -11.53 -5.70
C VAL A 257 27.77 -12.79 -5.62
N GLY A 258 27.45 -13.73 -4.74
CA GLY A 258 28.17 -14.98 -4.54
C GLY A 258 29.48 -14.82 -3.76
N SER A 259 29.79 -13.67 -3.19
CA SER A 259 31.05 -13.46 -2.45
C SER A 259 30.96 -13.82 -0.97
N ALA A 260 29.91 -14.52 -0.52
CA ALA A 260 29.69 -14.84 0.89
C ALA A 260 30.61 -15.98 1.36
N GLY A 261 31.40 -15.72 2.41
CA GLY A 261 32.13 -16.74 3.16
C GLY A 261 31.30 -17.37 4.28
N PRO A 262 31.83 -18.39 4.98
CA PRO A 262 31.17 -19.00 6.13
C PRO A 262 30.75 -17.98 7.20
N GLU A 263 31.60 -17.00 7.49
CA GLU A 263 31.31 -15.93 8.46
C GLU A 263 30.11 -15.06 8.06
N ASN A 264 29.88 -14.87 6.75
CA ASN A 264 28.74 -14.12 6.24
C ASN A 264 27.45 -14.94 6.38
N LEU A 265 27.53 -16.25 6.14
CA LEU A 265 26.40 -17.15 6.33
C LEU A 265 26.03 -17.31 7.81
N ASP A 266 27.00 -17.35 8.71
CA ASP A 266 26.78 -17.42 10.15
C ASP A 266 26.19 -16.09 10.69
N SER A 267 26.64 -14.95 10.16
CA SER A 267 26.06 -13.62 10.42
C SER A 267 24.60 -13.54 9.94
N LEU A 268 24.33 -14.02 8.72
CA LEU A 268 22.97 -14.12 8.18
C LEU A 268 22.08 -15.02 9.06
N GLU A 269 22.57 -16.18 9.49
CA GLU A 269 21.84 -17.08 10.39
C GLU A 269 21.43 -16.36 11.68
N ALA A 270 22.35 -15.64 12.32
CA ALA A 270 22.06 -14.88 13.53
C ALA A 270 20.96 -13.81 13.31
N GLN A 271 21.00 -13.10 12.18
CA GLN A 271 19.94 -12.13 11.83
C GLN A 271 18.59 -12.82 11.56
N LEU A 272 18.61 -14.00 10.94
CA LEU A 272 17.40 -14.79 10.70
C LEU A 272 16.78 -15.31 11.99
N VAL A 273 17.59 -15.65 13.01
CA VAL A 273 17.07 -16.03 14.33
C VAL A 273 16.24 -14.90 14.94
N GLU A 274 16.68 -13.64 14.82
CA GLU A 274 15.93 -12.48 15.32
C GLU A 274 14.59 -12.31 14.57
N VAL A 275 14.59 -12.43 13.24
CA VAL A 275 13.36 -12.37 12.42
C VAL A 275 12.39 -13.48 12.82
N LEU A 276 12.86 -14.73 12.87
CA LEU A 276 12.03 -15.89 13.18
C LEU A 276 11.51 -15.84 14.62
N SER A 277 12.30 -15.33 15.56
CA SER A 277 11.87 -15.13 16.95
C SER A 277 10.78 -14.05 17.05
N ALA A 278 10.91 -12.96 16.29
CA ALA A 278 9.88 -11.93 16.22
C ALA A 278 8.57 -12.47 15.61
N VAL A 279 8.65 -13.27 14.55
CA VAL A 279 7.48 -13.95 13.95
C VAL A 279 6.85 -14.91 14.95
N ALA A 280 7.64 -15.74 15.64
CA ALA A 280 7.13 -16.69 16.63
C ALA A 280 6.41 -15.98 17.79
N ALA A 281 7.02 -14.92 18.32
CA ALA A 281 6.43 -14.11 19.40
C ALA A 281 5.13 -13.40 18.96
N ALA A 282 5.08 -12.87 17.75
CA ALA A 282 3.90 -12.15 17.25
C ALA A 282 2.73 -13.09 16.88
N THR A 283 3.04 -14.29 16.39
CA THR A 283 2.02 -15.30 16.02
C THR A 283 1.64 -16.23 17.18
N GLY A 284 2.39 -16.20 18.28
CA GLY A 284 2.15 -17.01 19.48
C GLY A 284 2.44 -18.50 19.28
N VAL A 285 3.25 -18.86 18.29
CA VAL A 285 3.63 -20.25 18.01
C VAL A 285 4.86 -20.67 18.81
N GLU A 286 4.95 -21.97 19.11
CA GLU A 286 6.03 -22.58 19.89
C GLU A 286 7.09 -23.26 19.01
N GLY A 287 7.36 -22.70 17.83
CA GLY A 287 8.39 -23.19 16.92
C GLY A 287 9.81 -22.99 17.45
N GLU A 288 10.79 -23.50 16.71
CA GLU A 288 12.22 -23.41 17.03
C GLU A 288 12.94 -22.47 16.04
N PRO A 289 13.04 -21.14 16.33
CA PRO A 289 13.70 -20.16 15.46
C PRO A 289 15.14 -20.53 15.10
N VAL A 290 15.92 -21.02 16.06
CA VAL A 290 17.34 -21.36 15.87
C VAL A 290 17.49 -22.52 14.89
N THR A 291 16.74 -23.60 15.07
CA THR A 291 16.77 -24.75 14.15
C THR A 291 16.30 -24.36 12.76
N THR A 292 15.25 -23.53 12.67
CA THR A 292 14.73 -23.07 11.38
C THR A 292 15.74 -22.18 10.64
N ALA A 293 16.43 -21.27 11.35
CA ALA A 293 17.47 -20.42 10.79
C ALA A 293 18.65 -21.24 10.22
N ALA A 294 19.13 -22.24 10.97
CA ALA A 294 20.21 -23.12 10.52
C ALA A 294 19.85 -23.89 9.24
N ILE A 295 18.61 -24.37 9.13
CA ILE A 295 18.10 -25.03 7.90
C ILE A 295 18.11 -24.05 6.73
N ILE A 296 17.59 -22.83 6.92
CA ILE A 296 17.59 -21.79 5.87
C ILE A 296 19.03 -21.48 5.43
N ARG A 297 19.97 -21.36 6.38
CA ARG A 297 21.38 -21.09 6.10
C ARG A 297 21.99 -22.18 5.21
N ASP A 298 21.71 -23.45 5.49
CA ASP A 298 22.21 -24.57 4.68
C ASP A 298 21.55 -24.62 3.28
N GLU A 299 20.26 -24.30 3.17
CA GLU A 299 19.55 -24.19 1.89
C GLU A 299 20.09 -23.04 1.03
N VAL A 300 20.38 -21.88 1.63
CA VAL A 300 21.00 -20.74 0.97
C VAL A 300 22.40 -21.12 0.46
N ALA A 301 23.22 -21.76 1.29
CA ALA A 301 24.56 -22.20 0.91
C ALA A 301 24.54 -23.20 -0.26
N ALA A 302 23.55 -24.11 -0.29
CA ALA A 302 23.41 -25.11 -1.36
C ALA A 302 22.87 -24.50 -2.66
N ALA A 303 21.90 -23.59 -2.58
CA ALA A 303 21.21 -23.04 -3.75
C ALA A 303 21.92 -21.84 -4.40
N LEU A 304 22.77 -21.14 -3.65
CA LEU A 304 23.53 -19.96 -4.09
C LEU A 304 25.01 -20.09 -3.70
N PRO A 305 25.76 -21.06 -4.28
CA PRO A 305 27.17 -21.25 -3.94
C PRO A 305 28.02 -20.05 -4.36
N ALA A 306 29.12 -19.83 -3.64
CA ALA A 306 30.13 -18.86 -4.03
C ALA A 306 30.79 -19.26 -5.38
N PRO A 307 31.20 -18.31 -6.23
CA PRO A 307 31.93 -18.66 -7.44
C PRO A 307 33.25 -19.31 -7.01
N THR A 308 33.45 -20.55 -7.44
CA THR A 308 34.72 -21.23 -7.28
C THR A 308 35.79 -20.48 -8.08
N ALA A 309 36.98 -20.28 -7.51
CA ALA A 309 38.10 -19.58 -8.15
C ALA A 309 38.50 -20.14 -9.53
N ASP A 310 38.10 -21.37 -9.86
CA ASP A 310 38.34 -22.02 -11.16
C ASP A 310 37.41 -21.54 -12.30
N GLY A 311 36.46 -20.63 -12.02
CA GLY A 311 35.51 -20.09 -13.00
C GLY A 311 35.75 -18.64 -13.44
N ALA A 312 36.87 -18.02 -13.03
CA ALA A 312 37.28 -16.70 -13.50
C ALA A 312 37.90 -16.79 -14.91
N GLY A 313 37.16 -17.38 -15.86
CA GLY A 313 37.42 -17.25 -17.28
C GLY A 313 36.61 -16.07 -17.80
N GLU A 314 37.29 -15.16 -18.50
CA GLU A 314 36.73 -14.00 -19.19
C GLU A 314 35.47 -14.37 -19.97
N ASP A 315 34.30 -13.88 -19.54
CA ASP A 315 33.12 -13.82 -20.41
C ASP A 315 32.98 -12.40 -20.94
N ASP A 316 33.18 -12.33 -22.24
CA ASP A 316 33.42 -11.18 -23.11
C ASP A 316 32.37 -10.06 -23.04
N ALA A 317 32.89 -8.84 -22.87
CA ALA A 317 32.28 -7.65 -23.41
C ALA A 317 32.49 -7.60 -24.94
N SER A 318 31.75 -8.40 -25.71
CA SER A 318 31.52 -8.07 -27.12
C SER A 318 30.17 -8.61 -27.62
N GLY A 319 29.28 -7.68 -27.95
CA GLY A 319 28.00 -8.00 -28.56
C GLY A 319 28.20 -8.53 -29.97
N THR A 320 27.75 -9.76 -30.23
CA THR A 320 27.33 -10.19 -31.56
C THR A 320 26.12 -11.11 -31.47
N THR A 321 25.11 -10.76 -32.27
CA THR A 321 23.84 -11.46 -32.46
C THR A 321 24.06 -12.78 -33.21
N GLY A 322 24.03 -13.90 -32.49
CA GLY A 322 23.96 -15.25 -33.05
C GLY A 322 22.55 -15.84 -32.91
N VAL A 323 21.79 -15.86 -34.00
CA VAL A 323 20.51 -16.58 -34.10
C VAL A 323 20.80 -18.08 -34.22
N GLY A 324 20.36 -18.88 -33.24
CA GLY A 324 20.30 -20.34 -33.35
C GLY A 324 21.00 -21.11 -32.23
N GLY A 325 20.43 -21.10 -31.02
CA GLY A 325 20.81 -21.99 -29.92
C GLY A 325 19.60 -22.28 -29.04
N GLN A 326 19.25 -23.55 -28.85
CA GLN A 326 18.09 -23.98 -28.07
C GLN A 326 18.20 -23.59 -26.58
N PRO A 327 17.07 -23.30 -25.89
CA PRO A 327 17.10 -22.96 -24.47
C PRO A 327 17.34 -24.23 -23.64
N GLY A 328 18.58 -24.42 -23.18
CA GLY A 328 18.94 -25.42 -22.18
C GLY A 328 18.40 -25.08 -20.79
N ALA A 329 17.95 -26.11 -20.08
CA ALA A 329 17.17 -26.05 -18.84
C ALA A 329 17.97 -25.75 -17.55
N THR A 330 18.93 -24.84 -17.58
CA THR A 330 19.75 -24.41 -16.42
C THR A 330 19.72 -22.90 -16.18
N GLY A 331 18.75 -22.18 -16.76
CA GLY A 331 18.81 -20.73 -16.93
C GLY A 331 18.03 -19.83 -15.96
N ALA A 332 17.61 -20.28 -14.77
CA ALA A 332 16.62 -19.55 -13.95
C ALA A 332 17.19 -18.57 -12.89
N ALA A 333 18.51 -18.35 -12.83
CA ALA A 333 19.13 -17.25 -12.06
C ALA A 333 20.11 -16.49 -12.94
N LYS A 334 19.66 -16.09 -14.13
CA LYS A 334 20.53 -15.35 -15.05
C LYS A 334 20.73 -13.91 -14.59
N THR A 335 19.71 -13.33 -13.96
CA THR A 335 19.72 -11.93 -13.60
C THR A 335 19.87 -11.74 -12.09
N ARG A 336 20.30 -10.54 -11.69
CA ARG A 336 20.44 -10.16 -10.29
C ARG A 336 19.09 -10.21 -9.57
N GLU A 337 18.02 -9.89 -10.28
CA GLU A 337 16.63 -9.90 -9.79
C GLU A 337 16.16 -11.33 -9.49
N ASP A 338 16.42 -12.29 -10.38
CA ASP A 338 16.08 -13.70 -10.12
C ASP A 338 16.87 -14.27 -8.93
N ARG A 339 18.14 -13.88 -8.78
CA ARG A 339 18.94 -14.27 -7.61
C ARG A 339 18.37 -13.66 -6.33
N ALA A 340 17.94 -12.40 -6.38
CA ALA A 340 17.28 -11.72 -5.28
C ALA A 340 15.95 -12.38 -4.88
N ALA A 341 15.08 -12.66 -5.85
CA ALA A 341 13.82 -13.34 -5.62
C ALA A 341 14.03 -14.75 -5.02
N LEU A 342 15.00 -15.52 -5.52
CA LEU A 342 15.30 -16.83 -4.92
C LEU A 342 15.80 -16.67 -3.48
N LEU A 343 16.75 -15.78 -3.22
CA LEU A 343 17.32 -15.62 -1.88
C LEU A 343 16.24 -15.27 -0.86
N VAL A 344 15.37 -14.30 -1.19
CA VAL A 344 14.25 -13.94 -0.32
C VAL A 344 13.25 -15.09 -0.19
N TYR A 345 12.96 -15.82 -1.26
CA TYR A 345 12.14 -17.04 -1.17
C TYR A 345 12.73 -18.05 -0.20
N LEU A 346 14.03 -18.35 -0.25
CA LEU A 346 14.67 -19.31 0.65
C LEU A 346 14.54 -18.86 2.11
N VAL A 347 14.75 -17.56 2.37
CA VAL A 347 14.58 -16.96 3.70
C VAL A 347 13.13 -17.10 4.20
N LEU A 348 12.14 -16.85 3.34
CA LEU A 348 10.74 -16.78 3.76
C LEU A 348 9.96 -18.10 3.62
N SER A 349 10.43 -19.05 2.81
CA SER A 349 9.72 -20.32 2.54
C SER A 349 9.57 -21.21 3.77
N ARG A 350 10.45 -21.04 4.75
CA ARG A 350 10.49 -21.84 5.98
C ARG A 350 9.85 -21.16 7.19
N ILE A 351 9.34 -19.93 7.08
CA ILE A 351 8.74 -19.25 8.24
C ILE A 351 7.57 -20.08 8.83
N GLY A 352 6.77 -20.73 7.98
CA GLY A 352 5.68 -21.60 8.40
C GLY A 352 6.11 -22.83 9.20
N ALA A 353 7.39 -23.21 9.20
CA ALA A 353 7.93 -24.29 10.03
C ALA A 353 7.91 -23.95 11.52
N LEU A 354 7.77 -22.65 11.87
CA LEU A 354 7.58 -22.22 13.25
C LEU A 354 6.23 -22.64 13.84
N ALA A 355 5.25 -23.05 13.02
CA ALA A 355 3.96 -23.54 13.48
C ALA A 355 3.97 -25.09 13.50
N PRO A 356 4.11 -25.74 14.68
CA PRO A 356 4.23 -27.19 14.74
C PRO A 356 2.98 -27.90 14.20
N GLY A 357 3.18 -28.82 13.26
CA GLY A 357 2.09 -29.61 12.65
C GLY A 357 1.29 -28.90 11.55
N ALA A 358 1.63 -27.65 11.22
CA ALA A 358 1.02 -26.94 10.11
C ALA A 358 1.64 -27.33 8.75
N ASP A 359 0.91 -27.05 7.67
CA ASP A 359 1.48 -27.10 6.32
C ASP A 359 2.42 -25.90 6.15
N VAL A 360 3.73 -26.18 6.07
CA VAL A 360 4.77 -25.14 6.01
C VAL A 360 4.58 -24.22 4.81
N ALA A 361 4.28 -24.75 3.62
CA ALA A 361 4.16 -23.94 2.42
C ALA A 361 2.92 -23.04 2.49
N ALA A 362 1.78 -23.60 2.88
CA ALA A 362 0.55 -22.83 3.05
C ALA A 362 0.69 -21.76 4.14
N THR A 363 1.35 -22.09 5.25
CA THR A 363 1.56 -21.17 6.37
C THR A 363 2.55 -20.06 6.02
N SER A 364 3.64 -20.37 5.31
CA SER A 364 4.59 -19.36 4.84
C SER A 364 3.94 -18.36 3.87
N LEU A 365 3.10 -18.84 2.95
CA LEU A 365 2.31 -17.95 2.07
C LEU A 365 1.33 -17.09 2.87
N ALA A 366 0.59 -17.70 3.80
CA ALA A 366 -0.37 -16.97 4.63
C ALA A 366 0.33 -15.86 5.45
N TRP A 367 1.47 -16.17 6.08
CA TRP A 367 2.23 -15.17 6.85
C TRP A 367 2.89 -14.12 5.97
N TYR A 368 3.29 -14.45 4.75
CA TYR A 368 3.77 -13.45 3.80
C TYR A 368 2.72 -12.35 3.54
N ASP A 369 1.46 -12.76 3.36
CA ASP A 369 0.32 -11.86 3.10
C ASP A 369 -0.17 -11.18 4.40
N GLU A 370 -0.40 -11.95 5.48
CA GLU A 370 -0.97 -11.45 6.74
C GLU A 370 -0.03 -10.50 7.49
N LEU A 371 1.27 -10.79 7.48
CA LEU A 371 2.30 -9.96 8.09
C LEU A 371 2.79 -8.85 7.14
N GLN A 372 2.18 -8.69 5.97
CA GLN A 372 2.50 -7.65 4.98
C GLN A 372 4.01 -7.58 4.66
N LEU A 373 4.62 -8.72 4.31
CA LEU A 373 6.07 -8.76 4.08
C LEU A 373 6.46 -8.21 2.70
N ALA A 374 5.53 -8.14 1.74
CA ALA A 374 5.83 -7.70 0.37
C ALA A 374 6.44 -6.29 0.29
N PRO A 375 5.88 -5.24 0.94
CA PRO A 375 6.49 -3.91 0.93
C PRO A 375 7.85 -3.87 1.63
N VAL A 376 8.05 -4.64 2.70
CA VAL A 376 9.32 -4.72 3.43
C VAL A 376 10.40 -5.34 2.54
N VAL A 377 10.06 -6.43 1.85
CA VAL A 377 10.93 -7.09 0.87
C VAL A 377 11.27 -6.15 -0.28
N ALA A 378 10.28 -5.49 -0.89
CA ALA A 378 10.53 -4.57 -2.00
C ALA A 378 11.46 -3.41 -1.58
N ASN A 379 11.20 -2.79 -0.43
CA ASN A 379 12.04 -1.71 0.08
C ASN A 379 13.46 -2.18 0.44
N GLY A 380 13.59 -3.36 1.05
CA GLY A 380 14.88 -3.98 1.35
C GLY A 380 15.67 -4.34 0.10
N LEU A 381 15.01 -4.88 -0.93
CA LEU A 381 15.63 -5.14 -2.22
C LEU A 381 16.09 -3.85 -2.93
N SER A 382 15.31 -2.77 -2.80
CA SER A 382 15.72 -1.45 -3.29
C SER A 382 16.93 -0.90 -2.52
N SER A 383 17.01 -1.07 -1.20
CA SER A 383 18.14 -0.56 -0.41
C SER A 383 19.48 -1.25 -0.76
N ILE A 384 19.41 -2.50 -1.20
CA ILE A 384 20.58 -3.27 -1.67
C ILE A 384 20.88 -3.13 -3.18
N GLY A 385 20.22 -2.18 -3.85
CA GLY A 385 20.60 -1.70 -5.18
C GLY A 385 19.81 -2.26 -6.36
N LEU A 386 18.62 -2.84 -6.14
CA LEU A 386 17.65 -3.04 -7.23
C LEU A 386 16.86 -1.75 -7.47
N ASP A 387 16.45 -1.48 -8.71
CA ASP A 387 15.50 -0.39 -8.96
C ASP A 387 14.13 -0.72 -8.34
N ARG A 388 13.30 0.31 -8.12
CA ARG A 388 12.02 0.15 -7.40
C ARG A 388 11.04 -0.79 -8.10
N GLU A 389 11.00 -0.77 -9.43
CA GLU A 389 10.10 -1.62 -10.21
C GLU A 389 10.58 -3.08 -10.20
N ALA A 390 11.89 -3.31 -10.36
CA ALA A 390 12.49 -4.63 -10.24
C ALA A 390 12.34 -5.20 -8.83
N ALA A 391 12.52 -4.39 -7.79
CA ALA A 391 12.36 -4.81 -6.41
C ALA A 391 10.92 -5.22 -6.09
N LYS A 392 9.93 -4.47 -6.61
CA LYS A 392 8.51 -4.84 -6.51
C LYS A 392 8.22 -6.14 -7.27
N THR A 393 8.74 -6.26 -8.50
CA THR A 393 8.59 -7.48 -9.31
C THR A 393 9.21 -8.70 -8.63
N ALA A 394 10.36 -8.53 -7.95
CA ALA A 394 11.00 -9.59 -7.19
C ALA A 394 10.16 -10.00 -5.96
N ALA A 395 9.53 -9.05 -5.25
CA ALA A 395 8.59 -9.35 -4.17
C ALA A 395 7.36 -10.13 -4.67
N ASP A 396 6.76 -9.71 -5.79
CA ASP A 396 5.65 -10.43 -6.43
C ASP A 396 6.07 -11.84 -6.87
N THR A 397 7.31 -11.98 -7.36
CA THR A 397 7.91 -13.28 -7.69
C THR A 397 8.01 -14.15 -6.44
N VAL A 398 8.53 -13.63 -5.31
CA VAL A 398 8.59 -14.37 -4.04
C VAL A 398 7.22 -14.89 -3.62
N ARG A 399 6.18 -14.04 -3.67
CA ARG A 399 4.80 -14.45 -3.36
C ARG A 399 4.33 -15.60 -4.27
N MET A 400 4.62 -15.51 -5.57
CA MET A 400 4.33 -16.59 -6.51
C MET A 400 5.10 -17.87 -6.18
N LEU A 401 6.40 -17.79 -5.87
CA LEU A 401 7.23 -18.98 -5.57
C LEU A 401 6.76 -19.70 -4.31
N LEU A 402 6.33 -18.96 -3.27
CA LEU A 402 5.70 -19.50 -2.05
C LEU A 402 4.38 -20.22 -2.36
N ALA A 403 3.64 -19.73 -3.36
CA ALA A 403 2.36 -20.28 -3.76
C ALA A 403 2.44 -21.36 -4.85
N LEU A 404 3.63 -21.71 -5.37
CA LEU A 404 3.82 -22.53 -6.57
C LEU A 404 3.92 -24.03 -6.24
N PRO A 405 2.90 -24.86 -6.52
CA PRO A 405 3.01 -26.31 -6.37
C PRO A 405 4.12 -26.90 -7.22
N ARG A 406 4.84 -27.87 -6.66
CA ARG A 406 5.97 -28.56 -7.29
C ARG A 406 5.52 -29.79 -8.07
N ALA A 407 6.33 -30.21 -9.04
CA ALA A 407 6.05 -31.44 -9.79
C ALA A 407 6.27 -32.71 -8.93
N SER A 408 7.23 -32.67 -7.99
CA SER A 408 7.52 -33.75 -7.04
C SER A 408 6.39 -34.06 -6.07
N GLU A 409 5.51 -33.09 -5.77
CA GLU A 409 4.32 -33.29 -4.91
C GLU A 409 3.28 -34.22 -5.55
N PHE A 410 3.27 -34.35 -6.88
CA PHE A 410 2.24 -35.09 -7.62
C PHE A 410 2.72 -36.50 -7.97
N ARG A 411 2.02 -37.51 -7.43
CA ARG A 411 2.25 -38.91 -7.80
C ARG A 411 1.88 -39.20 -9.27
N GLY A 412 2.71 -39.98 -9.95
CA GLY A 412 2.49 -40.46 -11.32
C GLY A 412 3.49 -39.87 -12.32
N ARG A 413 3.34 -40.21 -13.60
CA ARG A 413 4.16 -39.67 -14.72
C ARG A 413 3.30 -39.42 -15.94
N GLY A 414 3.77 -38.56 -16.84
CA GLY A 414 3.14 -38.28 -18.12
C GLY A 414 2.00 -37.26 -18.04
N THR A 415 1.24 -37.15 -19.14
CA THR A 415 0.30 -36.04 -19.39
C THR A 415 -0.78 -35.87 -18.33
N GLN A 416 -1.21 -36.94 -17.66
CA GLN A 416 -2.20 -36.88 -16.58
C GLN A 416 -1.67 -36.29 -15.26
N ARG A 417 -0.36 -36.39 -15.01
CA ARG A 417 0.28 -35.62 -13.91
C ARG A 417 0.38 -34.15 -14.32
N ASP A 418 0.84 -33.92 -15.55
CA ASP A 418 1.07 -32.60 -16.11
C ASP A 418 -0.23 -31.76 -16.15
N LEU A 419 -1.38 -32.38 -16.49
CA LEU A 419 -2.71 -31.76 -16.44
C LEU A 419 -3.12 -31.36 -15.01
N ARG A 420 -2.95 -32.26 -14.03
CA ARG A 420 -3.31 -31.96 -12.63
C ARG A 420 -2.48 -30.82 -12.05
N LEU A 421 -1.20 -30.75 -12.42
CA LEU A 421 -0.32 -29.66 -12.01
C LEU A 421 -0.73 -28.34 -12.67
N LEU A 422 -1.00 -28.34 -13.98
CA LEU A 422 -1.52 -27.16 -14.68
C LEU A 422 -2.85 -26.67 -14.06
N ASP A 423 -3.79 -27.57 -13.79
CA ASP A 423 -5.06 -27.21 -13.17
C ASP A 423 -4.88 -26.63 -11.77
N ARG A 424 -3.90 -27.15 -11.01
CA ARG A 424 -3.57 -26.58 -9.71
C ARG A 424 -2.96 -25.19 -9.84
N TRP A 425 -2.05 -24.96 -10.78
CA TRP A 425 -1.47 -23.64 -11.06
C TRP A 425 -2.54 -22.61 -11.44
N LEU A 426 -3.47 -22.99 -12.32
CA LEU A 426 -4.55 -22.10 -12.76
C LEU A 426 -5.58 -21.78 -11.65
N ALA A 427 -5.64 -22.62 -10.59
CA ALA A 427 -6.52 -22.41 -9.45
C ALA A 427 -5.91 -21.52 -8.36
N ILE A 428 -4.62 -21.19 -8.44
CA ILE A 428 -3.90 -20.40 -7.43
C ILE A 428 -3.66 -19.00 -7.99
N GLU A 429 -4.22 -17.98 -7.33
CA GLU A 429 -4.24 -16.60 -7.82
C GLU A 429 -2.85 -16.02 -8.11
N PRO A 430 -1.84 -16.12 -7.21
CA PRO A 430 -0.49 -15.60 -7.50
C PRO A 430 0.17 -16.27 -8.72
N VAL A 431 -0.07 -17.56 -8.92
CA VAL A 431 0.48 -18.30 -10.06
C VAL A 431 -0.26 -17.93 -11.34
N ARG A 432 -1.58 -17.74 -11.27
CA ARG A 432 -2.40 -17.31 -12.41
C ARG A 432 -2.05 -15.90 -12.87
N LEU A 433 -1.78 -14.97 -11.95
CA LEU A 433 -1.24 -13.64 -12.27
C LEU A 433 0.14 -13.73 -12.91
N ALA A 434 1.03 -14.57 -12.36
CA ALA A 434 2.35 -14.76 -12.93
C ALA A 434 2.33 -15.37 -14.34
N LEU A 435 1.28 -16.13 -14.70
CA LEU A 435 1.02 -16.65 -16.04
C LEU A 435 0.36 -15.63 -16.99
N ASP A 436 -0.11 -14.48 -16.46
CA ASP A 436 -0.82 -13.43 -17.19
C ASP A 436 -1.99 -13.98 -18.02
N VAL A 437 -2.85 -14.73 -17.31
CA VAL A 437 -4.05 -15.30 -17.92
C VAL A 437 -5.05 -14.19 -18.21
N HIS A 438 -5.25 -13.91 -19.49
CA HIS A 438 -6.19 -12.89 -19.95
C HIS A 438 -7.33 -13.52 -20.75
N ALA A 439 -8.48 -12.85 -20.72
CA ALA A 439 -9.68 -13.27 -21.43
C ALA A 439 -9.85 -12.46 -22.73
N TRP A 440 -10.06 -13.15 -23.85
CA TRP A 440 -10.39 -12.55 -25.14
C TRP A 440 -11.45 -13.40 -25.84
N ASP A 441 -12.54 -12.75 -26.30
CA ASP A 441 -13.69 -13.40 -26.94
C ASP A 441 -14.30 -14.58 -26.14
N GLY A 442 -14.36 -14.44 -24.82
CA GLY A 442 -14.88 -15.47 -23.91
C GLY A 442 -13.93 -16.64 -23.65
N GLU A 443 -12.69 -16.57 -24.13
CA GLU A 443 -11.68 -17.63 -24.03
C GLU A 443 -10.45 -17.15 -23.25
N GLU A 444 -9.78 -18.06 -22.54
CA GLU A 444 -8.59 -17.75 -21.74
C GLU A 444 -7.29 -18.12 -22.46
N TYR A 445 -6.31 -17.23 -22.37
CA TYR A 445 -4.99 -17.36 -23.00
C TYR A 445 -3.86 -17.19 -21.98
N LEU A 446 -2.80 -17.97 -22.16
CA LEU A 446 -1.55 -17.87 -21.39
C LEU A 446 -0.53 -17.01 -22.15
N ASP A 447 0.23 -16.19 -21.43
CA ASP A 447 1.40 -15.56 -22.04
C ASP A 447 2.55 -16.58 -22.23
N ARG A 448 3.12 -16.59 -23.44
CA ARG A 448 4.18 -17.53 -23.83
C ARG A 448 5.45 -17.36 -22.98
N ALA A 449 5.89 -16.12 -22.80
CA ALA A 449 7.15 -15.83 -22.12
C ALA A 449 7.02 -16.13 -20.63
N ARG A 450 5.89 -15.78 -20.03
CA ARG A 450 5.59 -16.04 -18.63
C ARG A 450 5.38 -17.52 -18.31
N LEU A 451 4.75 -18.29 -19.19
CA LEU A 451 4.68 -19.75 -19.03
C LEU A 451 6.09 -20.37 -19.01
N ALA A 452 6.98 -19.94 -19.91
CA ALA A 452 8.36 -20.41 -19.93
C ALA A 452 9.13 -20.02 -18.66
N ALA A 453 8.95 -18.79 -18.18
CA ALA A 453 9.55 -18.32 -16.93
C ALA A 453 9.04 -19.11 -15.70
N LEU A 454 7.72 -19.35 -15.60
CA LEU A 454 7.13 -20.15 -14.53
C LEU A 454 7.69 -21.59 -14.52
N LEU A 455 7.83 -22.21 -15.69
CA LEU A 455 8.38 -23.56 -15.80
C LEU A 455 9.85 -23.61 -15.38
N ALA A 456 10.62 -22.57 -15.68
CA ALA A 456 12.00 -22.45 -15.24
C ALA A 456 12.09 -22.34 -13.71
N TRP A 457 11.22 -21.54 -13.09
CA TRP A 457 11.09 -21.44 -11.62
C TRP A 457 10.64 -22.75 -10.99
N ALA A 458 9.60 -23.39 -11.53
CA ALA A 458 9.07 -24.66 -11.04
C ALA A 458 10.16 -25.74 -11.06
N GLY A 459 10.90 -25.86 -12.16
CA GLY A 459 12.00 -26.83 -12.28
C GLY A 459 13.13 -26.55 -11.30
N ARG A 460 13.52 -25.28 -11.13
CA ARG A 460 14.58 -24.89 -10.19
C ARG A 460 14.22 -25.23 -8.75
N LEU A 461 13.01 -24.87 -8.33
CA LEU A 461 12.56 -25.10 -6.95
C LEU A 461 12.38 -26.58 -6.65
N ASP A 462 11.82 -27.34 -7.60
CA ASP A 462 11.73 -28.80 -7.51
C ASP A 462 13.12 -29.44 -7.37
N ALA A 463 14.15 -28.90 -8.05
CA ALA A 463 15.51 -29.39 -7.94
C ALA A 463 16.17 -29.06 -6.58
N ILE A 464 15.93 -27.86 -6.05
CA ILE A 464 16.42 -27.46 -4.72
C ILE A 464 15.80 -28.33 -3.63
N GLU A 465 14.49 -28.55 -3.67
CA GLU A 465 13.76 -29.27 -2.62
C GLU A 465 13.95 -30.79 -2.69
N SER A 466 14.04 -31.36 -3.89
CA SER A 466 14.20 -32.82 -4.08
C SER A 466 15.66 -33.29 -4.12
N GLY A 467 16.62 -32.37 -4.25
CA GLY A 467 18.04 -32.69 -4.53
C GLY A 467 18.26 -33.42 -5.86
N SER A 468 17.24 -33.49 -6.72
CA SER A 468 17.29 -34.16 -8.03
C SER A 468 17.38 -33.13 -9.16
N PRO A 469 17.92 -33.50 -10.34
CA PRO A 469 17.92 -32.58 -11.48
C PRO A 469 16.47 -32.25 -11.91
N PRO A 470 16.22 -31.04 -12.45
CA PRO A 470 14.90 -30.59 -12.84
C PRO A 470 14.26 -31.54 -13.88
N ASP A 471 12.95 -31.78 -13.80
CA ASP A 471 12.18 -32.53 -14.81
C ASP A 471 12.03 -31.70 -16.10
N THR A 472 13.11 -31.64 -16.88
CA THR A 472 13.17 -30.92 -18.16
C THR A 472 12.17 -31.48 -19.17
N ALA A 473 11.85 -32.77 -19.06
CA ALA A 473 10.88 -33.43 -19.93
C ALA A 473 9.46 -32.92 -19.67
N PHE A 474 9.10 -32.60 -18.42
CA PHE A 474 7.83 -31.94 -18.11
C PHE A 474 7.73 -30.57 -18.77
N ALA A 475 8.73 -29.71 -18.56
CA ALA A 475 8.75 -28.37 -19.13
C ALA A 475 8.62 -28.40 -20.66
N TYR A 476 9.35 -29.31 -21.32
CA TYR A 476 9.29 -29.46 -22.77
C TYR A 476 7.91 -29.95 -23.24
N ARG A 477 7.31 -30.93 -22.57
CA ARG A 477 5.97 -31.43 -22.91
C ARG A 477 4.90 -30.36 -22.75
N LEU A 478 4.94 -29.59 -21.67
CA LEU A 478 3.93 -28.55 -21.42
C LEU A 478 4.05 -27.40 -22.43
N LEU A 479 5.27 -26.95 -22.75
CA LEU A 479 5.49 -25.92 -23.77
C LEU A 479 5.03 -26.38 -25.16
N ALA A 480 5.38 -27.61 -25.56
CA ALA A 480 4.94 -28.16 -26.84
C ALA A 480 3.40 -28.31 -26.92
N ALA A 481 2.77 -28.72 -25.84
CA ALA A 481 1.30 -28.78 -25.74
C ALA A 481 0.68 -27.38 -25.82
N ALA A 482 1.26 -26.39 -25.13
CA ALA A 482 0.79 -25.00 -25.16
C ALA A 482 0.93 -24.37 -26.54
N GLU A 483 2.04 -24.61 -27.25
CA GLU A 483 2.25 -24.13 -28.61
C GLU A 483 1.23 -24.75 -29.59
N THR A 484 0.99 -26.06 -29.47
CA THR A 484 -0.04 -26.75 -30.27
C THR A 484 -1.46 -26.22 -29.98
N ALA A 485 -1.72 -25.83 -28.73
CA ALA A 485 -2.97 -25.22 -28.29
C ALA A 485 -3.08 -23.71 -28.62
N SER A 486 -2.05 -23.11 -29.23
CA SER A 486 -1.94 -21.65 -29.42
C SER A 486 -2.13 -20.87 -28.10
N TYR A 487 -1.63 -21.44 -27.01
CA TYR A 487 -1.71 -20.93 -25.64
C TYR A 487 -3.15 -20.76 -25.09
N ARG A 488 -4.16 -21.31 -25.76
CA ARG A 488 -5.55 -21.31 -25.27
C ARG A 488 -5.73 -22.37 -24.19
N VAL A 489 -6.24 -21.98 -23.02
CA VAL A 489 -6.26 -22.80 -21.80
C VAL A 489 -7.09 -24.07 -21.95
N ASP A 490 -8.29 -23.97 -22.53
CA ASP A 490 -9.20 -25.10 -22.75
C ASP A 490 -8.60 -26.14 -23.73
N ARG A 491 -7.96 -25.69 -24.80
CA ARG A 491 -7.28 -26.55 -25.78
C ARG A 491 -6.06 -27.22 -25.18
N LEU A 492 -5.31 -26.51 -24.33
CA LEU A 492 -4.18 -27.07 -23.59
C LEU A 492 -4.64 -28.18 -22.63
N ARG A 493 -5.72 -27.95 -21.88
CA ARG A 493 -6.35 -28.98 -21.04
C ARG A 493 -6.79 -30.19 -21.86
N ALA A 494 -7.45 -29.97 -22.99
CA ALA A 494 -7.88 -31.05 -23.89
C ALA A 494 -6.68 -31.86 -24.42
N ALA A 495 -5.61 -31.20 -24.85
CA ALA A 495 -4.40 -31.85 -25.35
C ALA A 495 -3.72 -32.74 -24.29
N LEU A 496 -3.67 -32.30 -23.02
CA LEU A 496 -3.10 -33.09 -21.93
C LEU A 496 -4.02 -34.22 -21.46
N SER A 497 -5.34 -34.05 -21.60
CA SER A 497 -6.32 -35.08 -21.25
C SER A 497 -6.31 -36.27 -22.23
N ALA A 498 -5.97 -36.04 -23.50
CA ALA A 498 -5.90 -37.07 -24.53
C ALA A 498 -4.70 -38.01 -24.28
N SER A 499 -4.95 -39.21 -23.75
CA SER A 499 -3.92 -40.23 -23.56
C SER A 499 -3.35 -40.68 -24.91
N PRO A 500 -2.03 -40.89 -25.08
CA PRO A 500 -1.50 -41.48 -26.30
C PRO A 500 -2.08 -42.90 -26.45
N ALA A 501 -2.87 -43.13 -27.50
CA ALA A 501 -3.41 -44.44 -27.81
C ALA A 501 -2.27 -45.48 -27.84
N LYS A 502 -2.39 -46.54 -27.02
CA LYS A 502 -1.49 -47.71 -27.10
C LYS A 502 -1.42 -48.16 -28.56
N ARG A 503 -0.26 -48.06 -29.20
CA ARG A 503 0.00 -48.74 -30.48
C ARG A 503 -0.40 -50.21 -30.33
N PRO A 504 -1.19 -50.79 -31.24
CA PRO A 504 -1.46 -52.22 -31.20
C PRO A 504 -0.14 -52.96 -31.31
N ARG A 505 0.14 -53.88 -30.39
CA ARG A 505 1.24 -54.84 -30.54
C ARG A 505 0.91 -55.71 -31.75
N GLU A 506 1.56 -55.46 -32.88
CA GLU A 506 1.59 -56.40 -33.99
C GLU A 506 2.18 -57.73 -33.47
N ARG A 507 1.35 -58.77 -33.44
CA ARG A 507 1.81 -60.15 -33.27
C ARG A 507 2.43 -60.57 -34.60
N PRO A 508 3.64 -61.18 -34.60
CA PRO A 508 4.22 -61.69 -35.83
C PRO A 508 3.38 -62.87 -36.35
N PRO A 509 3.25 -63.02 -37.68
CA PRO A 509 2.54 -64.16 -38.26
C PRO A 509 3.29 -65.46 -37.97
N ARG A 510 2.52 -66.52 -37.72
CA ARG A 510 3.00 -67.89 -37.48
C ARG A 510 3.43 -68.59 -38.75
#